data_AF-A0A7C4HCA7-F1
#
_entry.id   AF-A0A7C4HCA7-F1
#
_cell.length_a   1.000
_cell.length_b   1.000
_cell.length_c   1.000
_cell.angle_alpha   90.00
_cell.angle_beta   90.00
_cell.angle_gamma   90.00
#
_symmetry.space_group_name_H-M   'P 1'
#
loop_
_entity.id
_entity.type
_entity.pdbx_description
1 polymer ?
#
loop_
_entity_poly.entity_id
_entity_poly.type
_entity_poly.pdbx_seq_one_letter_code
_entity_poly.pdbx_strand_id
1 'polypeptide(L)'
;MEKFLPILNVIQIRLREILNRNRDGISSWDSKKLKDVGDDLIRLSADVHSQLALVEHRILYQSIREAGLGIRRRAMLIKNREISDEDKEYFESVYEALLNLCQKIESGEYYSALLEMAKKKERKENDYPS
;
A
#
# COMPACT_ATOMS: atom_id res chain seq x y z
N MET A 1 -7.83 10.99 16.06
CA MET A 1 -7.35 11.06 14.66
C MET A 1 -5.92 11.60 14.53
N GLU A 2 -5.47 12.56 15.35
CA GLU A 2 -4.09 13.10 15.25
C GLU A 2 -2.96 12.07 15.41
N LYS A 3 -3.18 11.01 16.21
CA LYS A 3 -2.24 9.87 16.33
C LYS A 3 -2.00 9.12 15.02
N PHE A 4 -2.84 9.34 14.00
CA PHE A 4 -2.74 8.70 12.68
C PHE A 4 -1.75 9.40 11.75
N LEU A 5 -1.59 10.72 11.87
CA LEU A 5 -0.69 11.51 11.02
C LEU A 5 0.77 11.04 11.09
N PRO A 6 1.36 10.78 12.27
CA PRO A 6 2.72 10.22 12.35
C PRO A 6 2.84 8.86 11.67
N ILE A 7 1.81 8.00 11.79
CA ILE A 7 1.78 6.66 11.17
C ILE A 7 1.75 6.80 9.65
N LEU A 8 0.90 7.67 9.12
CA LEU A 8 0.82 7.97 7.70
C LEU A 8 2.14 8.51 7.15
N ASN A 9 2.83 9.37 7.90
CA ASN A 9 4.13 9.89 7.48
C ASN A 9 5.19 8.76 7.37
N VAL A 10 5.25 7.86 8.36
CA VAL A 10 6.13 6.69 8.31
C VAL A 10 5.81 5.79 7.11
N ILE A 11 4.52 5.56 6.83
CA ILE A 11 4.09 4.78 5.67
C ILE A 11 4.51 5.47 4.38
N GLN A 12 4.31 6.79 4.26
CA GLN A 12 4.62 7.56 3.07
C GLN A 12 6.12 7.51 2.74
N ILE A 13 6.99 7.74 3.72
CA ILE A 13 8.45 7.75 3.52
C ILE A 13 8.91 6.38 3.04
N ARG A 14 8.53 5.32 3.77
CA ARG A 14 8.96 3.95 3.43
C ARG A 14 8.36 3.46 2.12
N LEU A 15 7.10 3.78 1.84
CA LEU A 15 6.45 3.41 0.58
C LEU A 15 7.15 4.08 -0.61
N ARG A 16 7.65 5.32 -0.45
CA ARG A 16 8.42 6.01 -1.48
C ARG A 16 9.74 5.34 -1.81
N GLU A 17 10.48 4.93 -0.77
CA GLU A 17 11.73 4.18 -0.94
C GLU A 17 11.50 2.83 -1.62
N ILE A 18 10.39 2.17 -1.30
CA ILE A 18 9.98 0.92 -1.95
C ILE A 18 9.60 1.17 -3.41
N LEU A 19 8.85 2.22 -3.73
CA LEU A 19 8.45 2.58 -5.09
C LEU A 19 9.66 2.85 -5.99
N ASN A 20 10.67 3.57 -5.49
CA ASN A 20 11.91 3.81 -6.24
C ASN A 20 12.60 2.50 -6.62
N ARG A 21 12.72 1.56 -5.68
CA ARG A 21 13.30 0.22 -5.94
C ARG A 21 12.41 -0.64 -6.83
N ASN A 22 11.09 -0.49 -6.74
CA ASN A 22 10.15 -1.15 -7.64
C ASN A 22 10.35 -0.67 -9.08
N ARG A 23 10.54 0.64 -9.29
CA ARG A 23 10.81 1.19 -10.62
C ARG A 23 12.11 0.64 -11.22
N ASP A 24 13.15 0.48 -10.41
CA ASP A 24 14.40 -0.15 -10.84
C ASP A 24 14.20 -1.64 -11.19
N GLY A 25 13.39 -2.36 -10.40
CA GLY A 25 13.03 -3.75 -10.66
C GLY A 25 12.26 -3.92 -11.96
N ILE A 26 11.25 -3.08 -12.20
CA ILE A 26 10.43 -3.07 -13.42
C ILE A 26 11.27 -2.74 -14.66
N SER A 27 12.13 -1.71 -14.57
CA SER A 27 12.97 -1.27 -15.71
C SER A 27 13.95 -2.35 -16.18
N SER A 28 14.37 -3.24 -15.27
CA SER A 28 15.31 -4.32 -15.55
C SER A 28 14.66 -5.71 -15.63
N TRP A 29 13.35 -5.81 -15.35
CA TRP A 29 12.62 -7.07 -15.16
C TRP A 29 13.35 -8.09 -14.28
N ASP A 30 14.12 -7.59 -13.30
CA ASP A 30 14.90 -8.43 -12.40
C ASP A 30 13.97 -9.06 -11.36
N SER A 31 13.68 -10.34 -11.55
CA SER A 31 12.80 -11.12 -10.66
C SER A 31 13.24 -11.09 -9.20
N LYS A 32 14.53 -10.96 -8.90
CA LYS A 32 15.03 -10.85 -7.53
C LYS A 32 14.67 -9.49 -6.94
N LYS A 33 14.94 -8.40 -7.66
CA LYS A 33 14.55 -7.04 -7.20
C LYS A 33 13.05 -6.90 -7.00
N LEU A 34 12.25 -7.44 -7.94
CA LEU A 34 10.79 -7.44 -7.84
C LEU A 34 10.31 -8.24 -6.63
N LYS A 35 10.92 -9.41 -6.37
CA LYS A 35 10.61 -10.19 -5.17
C LYS A 35 10.94 -9.41 -3.89
N ASP A 36 12.11 -8.78 -3.83
CA ASP A 36 12.56 -8.03 -2.66
C ASP A 36 11.65 -6.83 -2.36
N VAL A 37 11.13 -6.16 -3.40
CA VAL A 37 10.07 -5.14 -3.27
C VAL A 37 8.80 -5.71 -2.64
N GLY A 38 8.36 -6.89 -3.08
CA GLY A 38 7.21 -7.57 -2.49
C GLY A 38 7.42 -7.91 -1.01
N ASP A 39 8.61 -8.39 -0.65
CA ASP A 39 8.98 -8.68 0.74
C ASP A 39 9.03 -7.39 1.59
N ASP A 40 9.51 -6.28 1.04
CA ASP A 40 9.54 -4.99 1.73
C ASP A 40 8.14 -4.39 1.97
N LEU A 41 7.20 -4.56 1.03
CA LEU A 41 5.80 -4.19 1.24
C LEU A 41 5.15 -5.02 2.35
N ILE A 42 5.40 -6.34 2.34
CA ILE A 42 4.91 -7.24 3.41
C ILE A 42 5.48 -6.79 4.75
N ARG A 43 6.78 -6.47 4.82
CA ARG A 43 7.43 -5.98 6.03
C ARG A 43 6.86 -4.66 6.50
N LEU A 44 6.72 -3.68 5.59
CA LEU A 44 6.09 -2.39 5.89
C LEU A 44 4.71 -2.61 6.50
N SER A 45 3.87 -3.46 5.88
CA SER A 45 2.54 -3.76 6.40
C SER A 45 2.57 -4.32 7.81
N ALA A 46 3.47 -5.27 8.09
CA ALA A 46 3.60 -5.87 9.42
C ALA A 46 4.04 -4.84 10.48
N ASP A 47 5.01 -3.98 10.14
CA ASP A 47 5.55 -2.96 11.04
C ASP A 47 4.49 -1.93 11.46
N VAL A 48 3.55 -1.61 10.57
CA VAL A 48 2.50 -0.61 10.84
C VAL A 48 1.19 -1.23 11.30
N HIS A 49 1.06 -2.56 11.31
CA HIS A 49 -0.19 -3.26 11.63
C HIS A 49 -0.73 -2.89 13.02
N SER A 50 0.12 -2.95 14.05
CA SER A 50 -0.28 -2.65 15.43
C SER A 50 -0.71 -1.19 15.57
N GLN A 51 0.02 -0.25 14.95
CA GLN A 51 -0.28 1.17 14.98
C GLN A 51 -1.58 1.51 14.26
N LEU A 52 -1.82 0.87 13.10
CA LEU A 52 -3.07 1.00 12.34
C LEU A 52 -4.25 0.31 13.03
N ALA A 53 -4.03 -0.77 13.77
CA ALA A 53 -5.07 -1.42 14.57
C ALA A 53 -5.55 -0.54 15.73
N LEU A 54 -4.64 0.22 16.36
CA LEU A 54 -4.95 1.17 17.44
C LEU A 54 -5.84 2.33 17.00
N VAL A 55 -5.89 2.63 15.71
CA VAL A 55 -6.79 3.64 15.12
C VAL A 55 -7.93 3.02 14.32
N GLU A 56 -8.17 1.72 14.52
CA GLU A 56 -9.20 0.91 13.84
C GLU A 56 -9.12 0.89 12.29
N HIS A 57 -7.98 1.31 11.73
CA HIS A 57 -7.83 1.51 10.29
C HIS A 57 -7.10 0.34 9.62
N ARG A 58 -7.82 -0.78 9.43
CA ARG A 58 -7.23 -2.03 8.90
C ARG A 58 -7.02 -2.04 7.38
N ILE A 59 -7.68 -1.15 6.63
CA ILE A 59 -7.67 -1.16 5.16
C ILE A 59 -6.28 -0.87 4.60
N LEU A 60 -5.59 0.16 5.13
CA LEU A 60 -4.26 0.56 4.63
C LEU A 60 -3.22 -0.56 4.76
N TYR A 61 -3.21 -1.21 5.93
CA TYR A 61 -2.39 -2.40 6.19
C TYR A 61 -2.68 -3.49 5.15
N GLN A 62 -3.96 -3.80 4.94
CA GLN A 62 -4.38 -4.89 4.08
C GLN A 62 -3.98 -4.62 2.62
N SER A 63 -4.21 -3.41 2.12
CA SER A 63 -3.85 -3.03 0.74
C SER A 63 -2.35 -3.13 0.48
N ILE A 64 -1.50 -2.65 1.40
CA ILE A 64 -0.04 -2.75 1.27
C ILE A 64 0.40 -4.22 1.29
N ARG A 65 -0.18 -5.03 2.19
CA ARG A 65 0.15 -6.45 2.33
C ARG A 65 -0.25 -7.24 1.09
N GLU A 66 -1.43 -7.00 0.54
CA GLU A 66 -1.93 -7.67 -0.67
C GLU A 66 -1.07 -7.33 -1.89
N ALA A 67 -0.70 -6.06 -2.06
CA ALA A 67 0.23 -5.65 -3.10
C ALA A 67 1.58 -6.38 -2.97
N GLY A 68 2.13 -6.45 -1.75
CA GLY A 68 3.38 -7.16 -1.49
C GLY A 68 3.33 -8.66 -1.80
N LEU A 69 2.25 -9.34 -1.38
CA LEU A 69 2.02 -10.76 -1.68
C LEU A 69 1.88 -11.01 -3.18
N GLY A 70 1.15 -10.13 -3.87
CA GLY A 70 0.92 -10.22 -5.30
C GLY A 70 2.20 -10.05 -6.11
N ILE A 71 2.97 -8.99 -5.84
CA ILE A 71 4.30 -8.75 -6.43
C ILE A 71 5.22 -9.94 -6.20
N ARG A 72 5.34 -10.39 -4.95
CA ARG A 72 6.21 -11.53 -4.59
C ARG A 72 5.81 -12.79 -5.35
N ARG A 73 4.51 -13.10 -5.42
CA ARG A 73 3.99 -14.27 -6.15
C ARG A 73 4.33 -14.18 -7.63
N ARG A 74 4.07 -13.03 -8.27
CA ARG A 74 4.32 -12.83 -9.70
C ARG A 74 5.82 -12.87 -10.02
N ALA A 75 6.66 -12.27 -9.18
CA ALA A 75 8.11 -12.32 -9.29
C ALA A 75 8.67 -13.76 -9.26
N MET A 76 8.11 -14.62 -8.39
CA MET A 76 8.48 -16.04 -8.35
C MET A 76 8.03 -16.82 -9.60
N LEU A 77 6.92 -16.43 -10.23
CA LEU A 77 6.47 -17.05 -11.47
C LEU A 77 7.43 -16.70 -12.62
N ILE A 78 7.71 -15.42 -12.84
CA ILE A 78 8.61 -14.97 -13.92
C ILE A 78 10.07 -15.36 -13.71
N LYS A 79 10.46 -15.80 -12.50
CA LYS A 79 11.77 -16.43 -12.30
C LYS A 79 11.90 -17.76 -13.04
N ASN A 80 10.78 -18.47 -13.21
CA ASN A 80 10.74 -19.83 -13.74
C ASN A 80 10.18 -19.90 -15.18
N ARG A 81 9.78 -18.77 -15.77
CA ARG A 81 9.29 -18.66 -17.14
C ARG A 81 9.68 -17.33 -17.76
N GLU A 82 9.57 -17.21 -19.07
CA GLU A 82 9.67 -15.90 -19.72
C GLU A 82 8.57 -14.95 -19.24
N ILE A 83 8.92 -13.67 -19.13
CA ILE A 83 7.99 -12.62 -18.73
C ILE A 83 6.95 -12.40 -19.84
N SER A 84 5.66 -12.46 -19.49
CA SER A 84 4.57 -12.14 -20.42
C SER A 84 4.15 -10.68 -20.31
N ASP A 85 3.45 -10.17 -21.32
CA ASP A 85 2.91 -8.80 -21.26
C ASP A 85 1.90 -8.62 -20.12
N GLU A 86 1.13 -9.65 -19.78
CA GLU A 86 0.28 -9.67 -18.58
C GLU A 86 1.07 -9.50 -17.26
N ASP A 87 2.34 -9.94 -17.21
CA ASP A 87 3.17 -9.72 -16.03
C ASP A 87 3.60 -8.26 -15.95
N LYS A 88 3.99 -7.68 -17.09
CA LYS A 88 4.39 -6.28 -17.18
C LYS A 88 3.24 -5.35 -16.79
N GLU A 89 2.06 -5.58 -17.37
CA GLU A 89 0.85 -4.83 -17.06
C GLU A 89 0.49 -4.95 -15.57
N TYR A 90 0.63 -6.14 -15.00
CA TYR A 90 0.41 -6.35 -13.57
C TYR A 90 1.36 -5.50 -12.71
N PHE A 91 2.68 -5.55 -12.97
CA PHE A 91 3.66 -4.80 -12.18
C PHE A 91 3.47 -3.28 -12.30
N GLU A 92 3.18 -2.78 -13.51
CA GLU A 92 2.91 -1.36 -13.73
C GLU A 92 1.61 -0.93 -13.03
N SER A 93 0.53 -1.72 -13.14
CA SER A 93 -0.74 -1.42 -12.47
C SER A 93 -0.59 -1.34 -10.95
N VAL A 94 0.17 -2.27 -10.36
CA VAL A 94 0.43 -2.25 -8.91
C VAL A 94 1.33 -1.07 -8.54
N TYR A 95 2.35 -0.74 -9.35
CA TYR A 95 3.19 0.43 -9.14
C TYR A 95 2.38 1.73 -9.14
N GLU A 96 1.51 1.92 -10.12
CA GLU A 96 0.64 3.10 -10.22
C GLU A 96 -0.33 3.20 -9.04
N ALA A 97 -0.94 2.09 -8.63
CA ALA A 97 -1.83 2.06 -7.48
C ALA A 97 -1.11 2.45 -6.18
N LEU A 98 0.11 1.93 -5.96
CA LEU A 98 0.94 2.27 -4.80
C LEU A 98 1.46 3.71 -4.86
N LEU A 99 1.79 4.22 -6.05
CA LEU A 99 2.20 5.61 -6.27
C LEU A 99 1.05 6.57 -5.94
N ASN A 100 -0.15 6.30 -6.44
CA ASN A 100 -1.35 7.08 -6.14
C ASN A 100 -1.66 7.08 -4.64
N LEU A 101 -1.54 5.93 -3.97
CA LEU A 101 -1.67 5.85 -2.52
C LEU A 101 -0.63 6.74 -1.81
N CYS A 102 0.64 6.66 -2.23
CA CYS A 102 1.73 7.45 -1.67
C CYS A 102 1.48 8.96 -1.84
N GLN A 103 1.02 9.38 -3.01
CA GLN A 103 0.69 10.78 -3.33
C GLN A 103 -0.50 11.29 -2.50
N LYS A 104 -1.55 10.48 -2.34
CA LYS A 104 -2.72 10.84 -1.51
C LYS A 104 -2.37 10.96 -0.03
N ILE A 105 -1.43 10.17 0.47
CA ILE A 105 -0.95 10.31 1.84
C ILE A 105 -0.15 11.61 1.98
N GLU A 106 0.74 11.90 1.02
CA GLU A 106 1.56 13.11 1.00
C GLU A 106 0.72 14.40 0.89
N SER A 107 -0.29 14.43 0.02
CA SER A 107 -1.18 15.60 -0.14
C SER A 107 -2.16 15.78 1.02
N GLY A 108 -2.27 14.79 1.91
CA GLY A 108 -3.26 14.78 2.99
C GLY A 108 -4.68 14.41 2.53
N GLU A 109 -4.90 14.15 1.24
CA GLU A 109 -6.18 13.69 0.70
C GLU A 109 -6.64 12.38 1.34
N TYR A 110 -5.71 11.46 1.59
CA TYR A 110 -6.02 10.19 2.24
C TYR A 110 -6.60 10.41 3.63
N TYR A 111 -5.94 11.26 4.43
CA TYR A 111 -6.41 11.58 5.78
C TYR A 111 -7.74 12.33 5.77
N SER A 112 -7.91 13.26 4.82
CA SER A 112 -9.15 14.02 4.65
C SER A 112 -10.33 13.12 4.30
N ALA A 113 -10.16 12.18 3.36
CA ALA A 113 -11.18 11.20 3.00
C ALA A 113 -11.59 10.33 4.20
N LEU A 114 -10.64 9.97 5.07
CA LEU A 114 -10.94 9.22 6.29
C LEU A 114 -11.73 10.04 7.31
N LEU A 115 -11.37 11.31 7.50
CA LEU A 115 -12.16 12.23 8.36
C LEU A 115 -13.59 12.36 7.87
N GLU A 116 -13.81 12.45 6.55
CA GLU A 116 -15.15 12.52 5.98
C GLU A 116 -15.96 11.23 6.19
N MET A 117 -15.33 10.06 6.02
CA MET A 117 -15.98 8.78 6.27
C MET A 117 -16.37 8.59 7.73
N ALA A 118 -15.50 8.98 8.66
CA ALA A 118 -15.78 8.94 10.10
C ALA A 118 -16.98 9.83 10.46
N LYS A 119 -17.01 11.09 9.99
CA LYS A 119 -18.12 12.02 10.20
C LYS A 119 -19.45 11.50 9.64
N LYS A 120 -19.43 10.82 8.49
CA LYS A 120 -20.63 10.20 7.89
C LYS A 120 -21.16 9.04 8.73
N LYS A 121 -20.27 8.27 9.38
CA LYS A 121 -20.66 7.16 10.27
C LYS A 121 -21.33 7.69 11.54
N GLU A 122 -20.76 8.72 12.17
CA GLU A 122 -21.32 9.37 13.36
C GLU A 122 -22.71 9.97 13.12
N ARG A 123 -22.94 10.60 11.95
CA ARG A 123 -24.29 11.12 11.60
C ARG A 123 -25.32 10.01 11.47
N LYS A 124 -24.95 8.87 10.87
CA LYS A 124 -25.87 7.73 10.71
C LYS A 124 -26.24 7.05 12.02
N GLU A 125 -25.33 7.03 13.01
CA GLU A 125 -25.62 6.53 14.37
C GLU A 125 -26.52 7.48 15.17
N ASN A 126 -26.42 8.80 14.96
CA ASN A 126 -27.26 9.79 15.65
C ASN A 126 -28.67 9.97 15.05
N ASP A 127 -28.90 9.58 13.80
CA ASP A 127 -30.23 9.66 13.14
C ASP A 127 -31.17 8.52 13.55
N TYR A 128 -30.68 7.50 14.27
CA TYR A 128 -31.47 6.41 14.85
C TYR A 128 -31.06 6.15 16.32
N PRO A 129 -31.44 7.03 17.27
CA PRO A 129 -31.29 6.70 18.68
C PRO A 129 -32.21 5.51 19.00
N SER A 130 -31.62 4.43 19.53
CA SER A 130 -32.34 3.25 20.01
C SER A 130 -33.31 3.58 21.14
#